data_AF-A0A7J2X3D8-F1
#
_entry.id   AF-A0A7J2X3D8-F1
#
_cell.length_a   1.000
_cell.length_b   1.000
_cell.length_c   1.000
_cell.angle_alpha   90.00
_cell.angle_beta   90.00
_cell.angle_gamma   90.00
#
_symmetry.space_group_name_H-M   'P 1'
#
loop_
_entity.id
_entity.type
_entity.pdbx_description
1 polymer ?
#
loop_
_entity_poly.entity_id
_entity_poly.type
_entity_poly.pdbx_seq_one_letter_code
_entity_poly.pdbx_strand_id
1 'polypeptide(L)'
;MKINLFRFGKIDEELEDEIIYNITMVYEKSGLYPDYLEIYLYESTRDMEARLYRDATEVGAYYSGDIYFAMHDAYYGWPRIHICLELLKRLSKDIWIGGLLHEATHAILHGSIEYYLVSIPSDLNAYCLANKLSRDYCLSILHYISLIVKDYHVTKFLLKYNFTDDEYPFIEYTLDVKDILVEYGNIFERVRKNIILLSVLKSVATAIPYLNISKYSTEVGNTITEILNYFLDDYKIDFRGFINIFSKFNMDFAHDLNLFTSYILEII
;
A
#
# COMPACT_ATOMS: atom_id res chain seq x y z
N MET A 1 5.10 24.07 -2.82
CA MET A 1 4.04 23.20 -2.26
C MET A 1 3.21 24.00 -1.27
N LYS A 2 1.87 23.94 -1.39
CA LYS A 2 0.95 24.43 -0.36
C LYS A 2 0.46 23.24 0.48
N ILE A 3 0.62 23.29 1.80
CA ILE A 3 0.09 22.27 2.72
C ILE A 3 -1.13 22.84 3.44
N ASN A 4 -2.23 22.09 3.45
CA ASN A 4 -3.39 22.37 4.30
C ASN A 4 -3.52 21.27 5.35
N LEU A 5 -3.69 21.67 6.61
CA LEU A 5 -3.75 20.76 7.74
C LEU A 5 -5.13 20.77 8.39
N PHE A 6 -5.71 19.58 8.58
CA PHE A 6 -7.01 19.37 9.19
C PHE A 6 -6.87 18.51 10.44
N ARG A 7 -7.52 18.93 11.53
CA ARG A 7 -7.42 18.29 12.85
C ARG A 7 -8.82 17.83 13.29
N PHE A 8 -8.93 16.57 13.69
CA PHE A 8 -10.17 15.96 14.16
C PHE A 8 -9.93 15.40 15.56
N GLY A 9 -10.36 16.16 16.58
CA GLY A 9 -10.11 15.84 17.98
C GLY A 9 -8.94 16.64 18.56
N LYS A 10 -8.42 16.17 19.69
CA LYS A 10 -7.29 16.79 20.40
C LYS A 10 -5.96 16.28 19.84
N ILE A 11 -5.23 17.19 19.22
CA ILE A 11 -3.92 16.93 18.63
C ILE A 11 -2.86 17.62 19.48
N ASP A 12 -1.77 16.92 19.78
CA ASP A 12 -0.60 17.47 20.46
C ASP A 12 0.29 18.20 19.44
N GLU A 13 0.69 19.42 19.77
CA GLU A 13 1.41 20.32 18.84
C GLU A 13 2.81 19.81 18.52
N GLU A 14 3.52 19.24 19.51
CA GLU A 14 4.86 18.68 19.30
C GLU A 14 4.82 17.45 18.38
N LEU A 15 3.85 16.56 18.60
CA LEU A 15 3.64 15.40 17.72
C LEU A 15 3.25 15.82 16.29
N GLU A 16 2.41 16.85 16.17
CA GLU A 16 2.02 17.39 14.87
C GLU A 16 3.21 17.96 14.09
N ASP A 17 4.02 18.80 14.73
CA ASP A 17 5.22 19.37 14.13
C ASP A 17 6.16 18.27 13.66
N GLU A 18 6.29 17.21 14.45
CA GLU A 18 7.12 16.06 14.10
C GLU A 18 6.57 15.27 12.90
N ILE A 19 5.25 15.05 12.84
CA ILE A 19 4.60 14.41 11.69
C ILE A 19 4.86 15.22 10.42
N ILE A 20 4.64 16.54 10.48
CA ILE A 20 4.83 17.44 9.33
C ILE A 20 6.29 17.40 8.89
N TYR A 21 7.24 17.51 9.83
CA TYR A 21 8.67 17.46 9.55
C TYR A 21 9.07 16.20 8.76
N ASN A 22 8.64 15.02 9.22
CA ASN A 22 8.97 13.75 8.56
C ASN A 22 8.34 13.64 7.17
N ILE A 23 7.10 14.10 6.99
CA ILE A 23 6.46 14.15 5.66
C ILE A 23 7.23 15.10 4.72
N THR A 24 7.58 16.30 5.19
CA THR A 24 8.26 17.29 4.34
C THR A 24 9.68 16.92 3.99
N MET A 25 10.35 16.12 4.83
CA MET A 25 11.72 15.66 4.60
C MET A 25 11.86 14.87 3.29
N VAL A 26 10.84 14.06 2.92
CA VAL A 26 10.83 13.32 1.65
C VAL A 26 10.90 14.28 0.47
N TYR A 27 10.11 15.35 0.50
CA TYR A 27 10.07 16.34 -0.58
C TYR A 27 11.37 17.14 -0.66
N GLU A 28 11.90 17.56 0.48
CA GLU A 28 13.17 18.31 0.57
C GLU A 28 14.36 17.49 0.05
N LYS A 29 14.46 16.22 0.47
CA LYS A 29 15.57 15.35 0.06
C LYS A 29 15.46 14.92 -1.40
N SER A 30 14.24 14.72 -1.90
CA SER A 30 14.03 14.31 -3.29
C SER A 30 14.07 15.46 -4.30
N GLY A 31 13.80 16.69 -3.83
CA GLY A 31 13.59 17.86 -4.68
C GLY A 31 12.28 17.82 -5.48
N LEU A 32 11.40 16.85 -5.18
CA LEU A 32 10.11 16.64 -5.83
C LEU A 32 9.02 16.98 -4.84
N TYR A 33 8.09 17.82 -5.28
CA TYR A 33 7.04 18.37 -4.44
C TYR A 33 5.68 18.15 -5.10
N PRO A 34 4.65 17.73 -4.35
CA PRO A 34 3.29 17.90 -4.83
C PRO A 34 2.96 19.40 -4.88
N ASP A 35 2.11 19.80 -5.83
CA ASP A 35 1.68 21.19 -5.96
C ASP A 35 0.88 21.63 -4.71
N TYR A 36 0.02 20.74 -4.24
CA TYR A 36 -0.86 20.90 -3.09
C TYR A 36 -0.92 19.59 -2.32
N LEU A 37 -0.97 19.66 -0.98
CA LEU A 37 -1.06 18.51 -0.10
C LEU A 37 -2.05 18.81 1.03
N GLU A 38 -2.94 17.86 1.31
CA GLU A 38 -3.74 17.89 2.53
C GLU A 38 -3.25 16.86 3.52
N ILE A 39 -3.08 17.26 4.77
CA ILE A 39 -2.75 16.36 5.87
C ILE A 39 -3.94 16.37 6.83
N TYR A 40 -4.43 15.18 7.16
CA TYR A 40 -5.56 14.98 8.05
C TYR A 40 -5.10 14.20 9.28
N LEU A 41 -5.20 14.83 10.46
CA LEU A 41 -4.86 14.22 11.74
C LEU A 41 -6.13 13.86 12.50
N TYR A 42 -6.30 12.58 12.80
CA TYR A 42 -7.45 12.04 13.52
C TYR A 42 -7.01 11.56 14.89
N GLU A 43 -7.66 12.03 15.95
CA GLU A 43 -7.45 11.51 17.29
C GLU A 43 -7.87 10.04 17.40
N SER A 44 -8.93 9.64 16.69
CA SER A 44 -9.53 8.31 16.77
C SER A 44 -9.64 7.60 15.42
N THR A 45 -9.55 6.27 15.46
CA THR A 45 -9.71 5.39 14.28
C THR A 45 -11.09 5.54 13.67
N ARG A 46 -12.12 5.69 14.52
CA ARG A 46 -13.52 5.83 14.11
C ARG A 46 -13.74 7.08 13.24
N ASP A 47 -13.13 8.21 13.60
CA ASP A 47 -13.32 9.45 12.85
C ASP A 47 -12.63 9.40 11.48
N MET A 48 -11.46 8.74 11.42
CA MET A 48 -10.77 8.47 10.16
C MET A 48 -11.59 7.54 9.26
N GLU A 49 -12.09 6.43 9.80
CA GLU A 49 -12.90 5.45 9.07
C GLU A 49 -14.17 6.09 8.49
N ALA A 50 -14.91 6.83 9.33
CA ALA A 50 -16.13 7.51 8.90
C ALA A 50 -15.85 8.53 7.78
N ARG A 51 -14.71 9.23 7.84
CA ARG A 51 -14.31 10.19 6.80
C ARG A 51 -13.94 9.50 5.49
N LEU A 52 -13.09 8.48 5.55
CA LEU A 52 -12.62 7.75 4.36
C LEU A 52 -13.80 7.08 3.64
N TYR A 53 -14.68 6.43 4.40
CA TYR A 53 -15.91 5.83 3.85
C TYR A 53 -16.79 6.87 3.14
N ARG A 54 -17.03 8.02 3.79
CA ARG A 54 -17.83 9.09 3.22
C ARG A 54 -17.22 9.63 1.94
N ASP A 55 -15.93 9.96 1.96
CA ASP A 55 -15.24 10.54 0.81
C ASP A 55 -15.21 9.56 -0.37
N ALA A 56 -14.89 8.29 -0.12
CA ALA A 56 -14.90 7.27 -1.17
C ALA A 56 -16.31 7.13 -1.78
N THR A 57 -17.35 7.10 -0.95
CA THR A 57 -18.74 7.01 -1.41
C THR A 57 -19.16 8.24 -2.20
N GLU A 58 -18.76 9.44 -1.77
CA GLU A 58 -19.07 10.72 -2.43
C GLU A 58 -18.54 10.79 -3.86
N VAL A 59 -17.32 10.30 -4.08
CA VAL A 59 -16.70 10.27 -5.42
C VAL A 59 -16.95 8.96 -6.19
N GLY A 60 -17.64 7.98 -5.59
CA GLY A 60 -17.90 6.68 -6.18
C GLY A 60 -16.67 5.76 -6.28
N ALA A 61 -15.65 5.99 -5.44
CA ALA A 61 -14.47 5.15 -5.33
C ALA A 61 -14.77 3.86 -4.54
N TYR A 62 -14.00 2.81 -4.82
CA TYR A 62 -14.03 1.57 -4.03
C TYR A 62 -13.40 1.81 -2.66
N TYR A 63 -14.06 1.34 -1.61
CA TYR A 63 -13.57 1.39 -0.23
C TYR A 63 -13.40 -0.04 0.29
N SER A 64 -12.15 -0.44 0.61
CA SER A 64 -11.87 -1.80 1.09
C SER A 64 -12.32 -2.04 2.53
N GLY A 65 -12.43 -0.97 3.34
CA GLY A 65 -12.63 -1.08 4.78
C GLY A 65 -11.32 -1.21 5.58
N ASP A 66 -10.18 -1.33 4.91
CA ASP A 66 -8.89 -1.39 5.59
C ASP A 66 -8.54 -0.03 6.20
N ILE A 67 -8.10 -0.04 7.46
CA ILE A 67 -7.65 1.17 8.17
C ILE A 67 -6.24 0.94 8.70
N TYR A 68 -5.32 1.81 8.29
CA TYR A 68 -3.95 1.85 8.76
C TYR A 68 -3.69 3.14 9.56
N PHE A 69 -2.56 3.19 10.27
CA PHE A 69 -2.21 4.38 11.04
C PHE A 69 -1.93 5.60 10.15
N ALA A 70 -1.48 5.39 8.92
CA ALA A 70 -1.30 6.40 7.89
C ALA A 70 -1.80 5.83 6.55
N MET A 71 -2.46 6.65 5.74
CA MET A 71 -3.02 6.26 4.43
C MET A 71 -3.00 7.44 3.46
N HIS A 72 -2.75 7.16 2.19
CA HIS A 72 -2.82 8.13 1.11
C HIS A 72 -4.02 7.91 0.19
N ASP A 73 -4.67 9.00 -0.22
CA ASP A 73 -5.51 8.99 -1.41
C ASP A 73 -5.39 10.29 -2.23
N ALA A 74 -5.92 10.27 -3.46
CA ALA A 74 -6.06 11.47 -4.29
C ALA A 74 -7.45 11.59 -4.93
N TYR A 75 -8.51 11.21 -4.20
CA TYR A 75 -9.89 11.14 -4.72
C TYR A 75 -10.41 12.47 -5.29
N TYR A 76 -9.97 13.60 -4.76
CA TYR A 76 -10.38 14.92 -5.22
C TYR A 76 -9.41 15.54 -6.25
N GLY A 77 -8.39 14.80 -6.69
CA GLY A 77 -7.41 15.24 -7.68
C GLY A 77 -6.17 15.93 -7.10
N TRP A 78 -5.96 15.83 -5.79
CA TRP A 78 -4.73 16.21 -5.10
C TRP A 78 -4.42 15.20 -4.00
N PRO A 79 -3.16 15.05 -3.60
CA PRO A 79 -2.78 14.07 -2.59
C PRO A 79 -3.28 14.48 -1.21
N ARG A 80 -3.73 13.47 -0.46
CA ARG A 80 -4.23 13.60 0.90
C ARG A 80 -3.59 12.49 1.74
N ILE A 81 -2.99 12.86 2.85
CA ILE A 81 -2.42 11.91 3.82
C ILE A 81 -3.30 11.95 5.07
N HIS A 82 -3.83 10.79 5.42
CA HIS A 82 -4.73 10.57 6.55
C HIS A 82 -3.96 9.83 7.65
N ILE A 83 -3.91 10.38 8.86
CA ILE A 83 -3.10 9.84 9.97
C ILE A 83 -3.97 9.66 11.20
N CYS A 84 -4.09 8.42 11.66
CA CYS A 84 -4.78 8.05 12.90
C CYS A 84 -3.78 8.02 14.07
N LEU A 85 -3.89 9.00 14.97
CA LEU A 85 -3.01 9.12 16.13
C LEU A 85 -3.26 8.01 17.17
N GLU A 86 -4.47 7.47 17.26
CA GLU A 86 -4.78 6.33 18.11
C GLU A 86 -3.95 5.09 17.73
N LEU A 87 -3.80 4.83 16.43
CA LEU A 87 -3.02 3.71 15.91
C LEU A 87 -1.52 4.02 15.93
N LEU A 88 -1.14 5.24 15.52
CA LEU A 88 0.25 5.69 15.51
C LEU A 88 0.90 5.55 16.90
N LYS A 89 0.18 5.90 17.98
CA LYS A 89 0.66 5.79 19.37
C LYS A 89 0.92 4.35 19.84
N ARG A 90 0.45 3.34 19.12
CA ARG A 90 0.70 1.92 19.42
C ARG A 90 1.99 1.41 18.78
N LEU A 91 2.59 2.20 17.89
CA LEU A 91 3.80 1.84 17.15
C LEU A 91 5.03 2.51 17.78
N SER A 92 6.19 1.88 17.59
CA SER A 92 7.45 2.56 17.88
C SER A 92 7.66 3.72 16.91
N LYS A 93 8.49 4.67 17.33
CA LYS A 93 8.77 5.88 16.55
C LYS A 93 9.30 5.59 15.16
N ASP A 94 10.24 4.67 15.07
CA ASP A 94 10.91 4.34 13.81
C ASP A 94 9.94 3.70 12.80
N ILE A 95 8.94 2.93 13.28
CA ILE A 95 7.91 2.33 12.41
C ILE A 95 7.02 3.42 11.81
N TRP A 96 6.50 4.33 12.64
CA TRP A 96 5.59 5.33 12.10
C TRP A 96 6.32 6.38 11.26
N ILE A 97 7.59 6.69 11.55
CA ILE A 97 8.42 7.52 10.65
C ILE A 97 8.49 6.83 9.28
N GLY A 98 8.89 5.55 9.23
CA GLY A 98 8.98 4.81 7.96
C GLY A 98 7.68 4.83 7.16
N GLY A 99 6.52 4.63 7.80
CA GLY A 99 5.24 4.72 7.09
C GLY A 99 4.83 6.15 6.71
N LEU A 100 5.22 7.19 7.44
CA LEU A 100 5.02 8.57 6.98
C LEU A 100 5.85 8.87 5.72
N LEU A 101 7.08 8.35 5.63
CA LEU A 101 7.90 8.47 4.42
C LEU A 101 7.24 7.75 3.23
N HIS A 102 6.65 6.58 3.49
CA HIS A 102 5.87 5.80 2.52
C HIS A 102 4.69 6.60 1.96
N GLU A 103 3.83 7.13 2.83
CA GLU A 103 2.65 7.90 2.40
C GLU A 103 3.01 9.26 1.77
N ALA A 104 4.08 9.91 2.23
CA ALA A 104 4.60 11.11 1.59
C ALA A 104 5.10 10.81 0.16
N THR A 105 5.69 9.65 -0.06
CA THR A 105 6.13 9.23 -1.40
C THR A 105 4.95 8.92 -2.31
N HIS A 106 3.87 8.31 -1.79
CA HIS A 106 2.61 8.17 -2.53
C HIS A 106 2.10 9.53 -3.03
N ALA A 107 2.20 10.59 -2.21
CA ALA A 107 1.78 11.92 -2.63
C ALA A 107 2.60 12.49 -3.82
N ILE A 108 3.85 12.05 -4.00
CA ILE A 108 4.70 12.43 -5.16
C ILE A 108 4.33 11.58 -6.38
N LEU A 109 4.29 10.25 -6.20
CA LEU A 109 4.21 9.31 -7.32
C LEU A 109 2.79 9.05 -7.79
N HIS A 110 1.83 9.15 -6.89
CA HIS A 110 0.45 8.68 -7.07
C HIS A 110 -0.58 9.71 -6.57
N GLY A 111 -0.15 10.96 -6.37
CA GLY A 111 -0.95 12.04 -5.77
C GLY A 111 -2.00 12.68 -6.68
N SER A 112 -2.27 12.11 -7.84
CA SER A 112 -3.17 12.65 -8.84
C SER A 112 -4.27 11.67 -9.24
N ILE A 113 -5.36 12.19 -9.79
CA ILE A 113 -6.59 11.42 -10.02
C ILE A 113 -6.41 10.31 -11.06
N GLU A 114 -5.47 10.43 -11.98
CA GLU A 114 -5.18 9.41 -13.00
C GLU A 114 -4.78 8.05 -12.39
N TYR A 115 -4.19 8.02 -11.20
CA TYR A 115 -3.88 6.79 -10.48
C TYR A 115 -5.08 6.14 -9.80
N TYR A 116 -6.25 6.77 -9.88
CA TYR A 116 -7.54 6.32 -9.35
C TYR A 116 -8.60 6.14 -10.45
N LEU A 117 -8.40 6.72 -11.65
CA LEU A 117 -9.22 6.51 -12.84
C LEU A 117 -8.76 5.27 -13.64
N VAL A 118 -8.72 4.13 -12.96
CA VAL A 118 -8.24 2.87 -13.52
C VAL A 118 -9.41 2.07 -14.08
N SER A 119 -9.37 1.78 -15.37
CA SER A 119 -10.30 0.83 -15.98
C SER A 119 -9.91 -0.60 -15.60
N ILE A 120 -10.91 -1.47 -15.39
CA ILE A 120 -10.66 -2.90 -15.16
C ILE A 120 -9.89 -3.45 -16.38
N PRO A 121 -8.66 -3.99 -16.19
CA PRO A 121 -7.90 -4.60 -17.28
C PRO A 121 -8.70 -5.69 -18.00
N SER A 122 -8.46 -5.87 -19.30
CA SER A 122 -9.19 -6.85 -20.13
C SER A 122 -9.16 -8.25 -19.53
N ASP A 123 -8.00 -8.66 -19.03
CA ASP A 123 -7.77 -10.00 -18.47
C ASP A 123 -8.56 -10.18 -17.17
N LEU A 124 -8.56 -9.15 -16.30
CA LEU A 124 -9.35 -9.17 -15.06
C LEU A 124 -10.84 -9.18 -15.36
N ASN A 125 -11.29 -8.39 -16.34
CA ASN A 125 -12.69 -8.40 -16.76
C ASN A 125 -13.11 -9.77 -17.31
N ALA A 126 -12.27 -10.39 -18.15
CA ALA A 126 -12.51 -11.73 -18.69
C ALA A 126 -12.57 -12.79 -17.56
N TYR A 127 -11.63 -12.75 -16.62
CA TYR A 127 -11.60 -13.61 -15.44
C TYR A 127 -12.89 -13.46 -14.60
N CYS A 128 -13.29 -12.22 -14.31
CA CYS A 128 -14.49 -11.93 -13.56
C CYS A 128 -15.76 -12.46 -14.21
N LEU A 129 -15.91 -12.27 -15.52
CA LEU A 129 -17.05 -12.77 -16.28
C LEU A 129 -17.07 -14.31 -16.33
N ALA A 130 -15.92 -14.95 -16.58
CA ALA A 130 -15.81 -16.40 -16.64
C ALA A 130 -16.18 -17.07 -15.31
N ASN A 131 -15.83 -16.44 -14.18
CA ASN A 131 -16.09 -16.93 -12.83
C ASN A 131 -17.38 -16.40 -12.20
N LYS A 132 -18.19 -15.61 -12.95
CA LYS A 132 -19.44 -14.99 -12.48
C LYS A 132 -19.28 -14.20 -11.17
N LEU A 133 -18.16 -13.49 -11.05
CA LEU A 133 -17.81 -12.72 -9.86
C LEU A 133 -18.61 -11.41 -9.80
N SER A 134 -18.89 -10.94 -8.58
CA SER A 134 -19.55 -9.64 -8.40
C SER A 134 -18.63 -8.49 -8.82
N ARG A 135 -19.22 -7.36 -9.20
CA ARG A 135 -18.45 -6.15 -9.54
C ARG A 135 -17.58 -5.71 -8.36
N ASP A 136 -18.10 -5.74 -7.14
CA ASP A 136 -17.37 -5.34 -5.94
C ASP A 136 -16.14 -6.23 -5.71
N TYR A 137 -16.27 -7.52 -5.98
CA TYR A 137 -15.13 -8.44 -5.88
C TYR A 137 -14.05 -8.14 -6.94
N CYS A 138 -14.44 -7.85 -8.18
CA CYS A 138 -13.50 -7.44 -9.23
C CYS A 138 -12.78 -6.14 -8.89
N LEU A 139 -13.49 -5.18 -8.30
CA LEU A 139 -12.91 -3.93 -7.82
C LEU A 139 -11.96 -4.17 -6.63
N SER A 140 -12.27 -5.11 -5.75
CA SER A 140 -11.39 -5.53 -4.66
C SER A 140 -10.06 -6.11 -5.18
N ILE A 141 -10.12 -7.01 -6.18
CA ILE A 141 -8.90 -7.53 -6.83
C ILE A 141 -8.10 -6.38 -7.44
N LEU A 142 -8.74 -5.53 -8.24
CA LEU A 142 -8.08 -4.40 -8.90
C LEU A 142 -7.44 -3.45 -7.88
N HIS A 143 -8.12 -3.22 -6.76
CA HIS A 143 -7.63 -2.38 -5.66
C HIS A 143 -6.33 -2.93 -5.08
N TYR A 144 -6.28 -4.20 -4.69
CA TYR A 144 -5.05 -4.78 -4.13
C TYR A 144 -3.92 -4.91 -5.17
N ILE A 145 -4.22 -5.23 -6.43
CA ILE A 145 -3.21 -5.19 -7.51
C ILE A 145 -2.64 -3.77 -7.65
N SER A 146 -3.50 -2.75 -7.60
CA SER A 146 -3.04 -1.36 -7.64
C SER A 146 -2.14 -1.01 -6.46
N LEU A 147 -2.48 -1.45 -5.24
CA LEU A 147 -1.63 -1.25 -4.06
C LEU A 147 -0.29 -1.97 -4.18
N ILE A 148 -0.27 -3.22 -4.64
CA ILE A 148 0.98 -3.99 -4.87
C ILE A 148 1.95 -3.22 -5.78
N VAL A 149 1.43 -2.66 -6.89
CA VAL A 149 2.26 -1.90 -7.83
C VAL A 149 2.74 -0.59 -7.22
N LYS A 150 1.83 0.17 -6.62
CA LYS A 150 2.15 1.49 -6.03
C LYS A 150 3.13 1.36 -4.86
N ASP A 151 2.93 0.40 -3.96
CA ASP A 151 3.80 0.22 -2.81
C ASP A 151 5.22 -0.24 -3.23
N TYR A 152 5.34 -1.08 -4.27
CA TYR A 152 6.63 -1.38 -4.86
C TYR A 152 7.33 -0.12 -5.44
N HIS A 153 6.58 0.73 -6.15
CA HIS A 153 7.10 2.00 -6.69
C HIS A 153 7.59 2.93 -5.57
N VAL A 154 6.83 3.06 -4.49
CA VAL A 154 7.18 3.87 -3.33
C VAL A 154 8.50 3.42 -2.72
N THR A 155 8.66 2.13 -2.40
CA THR A 155 9.89 1.64 -1.80
C THR A 155 11.08 1.81 -2.74
N LYS A 156 10.92 1.57 -4.05
CA LYS A 156 11.98 1.85 -5.04
C LYS A 156 12.42 3.32 -5.03
N PHE A 157 11.47 4.24 -4.86
CA PHE A 157 11.76 5.66 -4.75
C PHE A 157 12.48 6.01 -3.46
N LEU A 158 12.01 5.53 -2.31
CA LEU A 158 12.64 5.80 -1.01
C LEU A 158 14.09 5.29 -0.95
N LEU A 159 14.34 4.09 -1.48
CA LEU A 159 15.70 3.56 -1.63
C LEU A 159 16.58 4.45 -2.53
N LYS A 160 16.04 4.95 -3.66
CA LYS A 160 16.76 5.85 -4.56
C LYS A 160 17.19 7.16 -3.87
N TYR A 161 16.39 7.64 -2.92
CA TYR A 161 16.67 8.86 -2.16
C TYR A 161 17.28 8.60 -0.77
N ASN A 162 17.88 7.43 -0.56
CA ASN A 162 18.63 7.07 0.65
C ASN A 162 17.80 7.12 1.94
N PHE A 163 16.53 6.71 1.89
CA PHE A 163 15.69 6.48 3.09
C PHE A 163 15.71 5.01 3.55
N THR A 164 16.66 4.22 3.05
CA THR A 164 16.76 2.78 3.28
C THR A 164 16.63 2.36 4.74
N ASP A 165 17.36 3.02 5.64
CA ASP A 165 17.36 2.66 7.06
C ASP A 165 16.16 3.25 7.81
N ASP A 166 15.62 4.38 7.34
CA ASP A 166 14.47 5.07 7.94
C ASP A 166 13.14 4.36 7.60
N GLU A 167 13.02 3.78 6.40
CA GLU A 167 11.83 3.04 5.96
C GLU A 167 11.82 1.58 6.46
N TYR A 168 12.98 0.95 6.67
CA TYR A 168 13.05 -0.49 6.97
C TYR A 168 12.20 -0.95 8.17
N PRO A 169 12.13 -0.24 9.31
CA PRO A 169 11.27 -0.64 10.43
C PRO A 169 9.79 -0.75 10.03
N PHE A 170 9.33 0.09 9.09
CA PHE A 170 7.99 -0.01 8.53
C PHE A 170 7.86 -1.23 7.60
N ILE A 171 8.86 -1.53 6.78
CA ILE A 171 8.87 -2.75 5.95
C ILE A 171 8.74 -4.01 6.81
N GLU A 172 9.56 -4.12 7.86
CA GLU A 172 9.50 -5.24 8.81
C GLU A 172 8.12 -5.35 9.46
N TYR A 173 7.56 -4.23 9.90
CA TYR A 173 6.20 -4.16 10.45
C TYR A 173 5.14 -4.65 9.46
N THR A 174 5.20 -4.23 8.19
CA THR A 174 4.22 -4.65 7.16
C THR A 174 4.31 -6.14 6.81
N LEU A 175 5.49 -6.75 6.98
CA LEU A 175 5.71 -8.17 6.76
C LEU A 175 5.22 -9.05 7.91
N ASP A 176 4.85 -8.49 9.07
CA ASP A 176 4.23 -9.27 10.16
C ASP A 176 2.76 -9.59 9.85
N VAL A 177 2.56 -10.54 8.95
CA VAL A 177 1.25 -10.95 8.42
C VAL A 177 0.64 -12.15 9.15
N LYS A 178 1.14 -12.50 10.33
CA LYS A 178 0.75 -13.73 11.05
C LYS A 178 -0.76 -13.82 11.30
N ASP A 179 -1.38 -12.74 11.75
CA ASP A 179 -2.81 -12.70 12.01
C ASP A 179 -3.63 -12.90 10.74
N ILE A 180 -3.17 -12.33 9.62
CA ILE A 180 -3.78 -12.48 8.28
C ILE A 180 -3.65 -13.94 7.80
N LEU A 181 -2.51 -14.58 8.04
CA LEU A 181 -2.30 -15.99 7.69
C LEU A 181 -3.16 -16.94 8.56
N VAL A 182 -3.43 -16.59 9.81
CA VAL A 182 -4.39 -17.32 10.65
C VAL A 182 -5.80 -17.20 10.07
N GLU A 183 -6.21 -15.99 9.66
CA GLU A 183 -7.49 -15.80 8.98
C GLU A 183 -7.59 -16.63 7.69
N TYR A 184 -6.53 -16.61 6.87
CA TYR A 184 -6.43 -17.39 5.64
C TYR A 184 -6.71 -18.88 5.85
N GLY A 185 -6.12 -19.49 6.89
CA GLY A 185 -6.30 -20.91 7.21
C GLY A 185 -7.73 -21.28 7.63
N ASN A 186 -8.51 -20.30 8.09
CA ASN A 186 -9.90 -20.51 8.53
C ASN A 186 -10.94 -20.30 7.41
N ILE A 187 -10.51 -19.87 6.22
CA ILE A 187 -11.41 -19.56 5.11
C ILE A 187 -11.48 -20.73 4.14
N PHE A 188 -12.71 -21.12 3.79
CA PHE A 188 -12.98 -22.19 2.82
C PHE A 188 -13.30 -21.65 1.41
N GLU A 189 -13.79 -20.42 1.31
CA GLU A 189 -14.16 -19.79 0.04
C GLU A 189 -12.90 -19.34 -0.72
N ARG A 190 -12.61 -19.97 -1.87
CA ARG A 190 -11.45 -19.63 -2.72
C ARG A 190 -11.40 -18.14 -3.07
N VAL A 191 -12.55 -17.56 -3.37
CA VAL A 191 -12.73 -16.13 -3.67
C VAL A 191 -12.19 -15.25 -2.53
N ARG A 192 -12.50 -15.56 -1.27
CA ARG A 192 -11.95 -14.81 -0.14
C ARG A 192 -10.46 -15.07 0.06
N LYS A 193 -10.02 -16.33 -0.13
CA LYS A 193 -8.59 -16.67 -0.10
C LYS A 193 -7.79 -15.85 -1.11
N ASN A 194 -8.32 -15.58 -2.30
CA ASN A 194 -7.64 -14.79 -3.33
C ASN A 194 -7.42 -13.34 -2.85
N ILE A 195 -8.40 -12.74 -2.18
CA ILE A 195 -8.26 -11.38 -1.62
C ILE A 195 -7.22 -11.34 -0.50
N ILE A 196 -7.22 -12.33 0.40
CA ILE A 196 -6.22 -12.39 1.46
C ILE A 196 -4.81 -12.64 0.90
N LEU A 197 -4.69 -13.49 -0.11
CA LEU A 197 -3.41 -13.63 -0.81
C LEU A 197 -2.96 -12.28 -1.34
N LEU A 198 -3.80 -11.55 -2.07
CA LEU A 198 -3.44 -10.23 -2.62
C LEU A 198 -3.09 -9.21 -1.53
N SER A 199 -3.80 -9.20 -0.40
CA SER A 199 -3.49 -8.30 0.72
C SER A 199 -2.13 -8.61 1.36
N VAL A 200 -1.74 -9.89 1.45
CA VAL A 200 -0.41 -10.30 1.91
C VAL A 200 0.67 -10.00 0.85
N LEU A 201 0.38 -10.25 -0.43
CA LEU A 201 1.31 -9.95 -1.52
C LEU A 201 1.60 -8.46 -1.64
N LYS A 202 0.68 -7.59 -1.20
CA LYS A 202 0.94 -6.15 -1.03
C LYS A 202 2.13 -5.91 -0.11
N SER A 203 2.10 -6.44 1.12
CA SER A 203 3.22 -6.33 2.07
C SER A 203 4.51 -6.93 1.52
N VAL A 204 4.42 -8.08 0.86
CA VAL A 204 5.58 -8.70 0.22
C VAL A 204 6.17 -7.79 -0.86
N ALA A 205 5.33 -7.21 -1.72
CA ALA A 205 5.77 -6.34 -2.82
C ALA A 205 6.52 -5.11 -2.31
N THR A 206 6.06 -4.50 -1.22
CA THR A 206 6.77 -3.41 -0.52
C THR A 206 8.18 -3.82 -0.10
N ALA A 207 8.38 -5.06 0.32
CA ALA A 207 9.69 -5.54 0.77
C ALA A 207 10.63 -6.01 -0.36
N ILE A 208 10.13 -6.31 -1.57
CA ILE A 208 10.96 -6.86 -2.66
C ILE A 208 12.19 -6.01 -3.00
N PRO A 209 12.12 -4.66 -3.08
CA PRO A 209 13.30 -3.85 -3.36
C PRO A 209 14.46 -4.07 -2.37
N TYR A 210 14.17 -4.42 -1.11
CA TYR A 210 15.16 -4.70 -0.08
C TYR A 210 15.95 -6.00 -0.29
N LEU A 211 15.49 -6.90 -1.18
CA LEU A 211 16.29 -8.06 -1.59
C LEU A 211 17.62 -7.68 -2.25
N ASN A 212 17.74 -6.44 -2.74
CA ASN A 212 18.98 -5.91 -3.34
C ASN A 212 19.84 -5.11 -2.35
N ILE A 213 19.43 -4.99 -1.08
CA ILE A 213 20.14 -4.24 -0.05
C ILE A 213 20.88 -5.22 0.85
N SER A 214 22.21 -5.27 0.74
CA SER A 214 23.05 -6.28 1.42
C SER A 214 22.82 -6.41 2.93
N LYS A 215 22.49 -5.30 3.59
CA LYS A 215 22.18 -5.25 5.03
C LYS A 215 20.93 -6.05 5.40
N TYR A 216 19.94 -6.11 4.50
CA TYR A 216 18.58 -6.62 4.79
C TYR A 216 18.19 -7.83 3.92
N SER A 217 18.91 -8.08 2.82
CA SER A 217 18.50 -9.02 1.77
C SER A 217 18.23 -10.44 2.27
N THR A 218 19.05 -10.93 3.21
CA THR A 218 18.91 -12.30 3.75
C THR A 218 17.68 -12.44 4.63
N GLU A 219 17.46 -11.49 5.54
CA GLU A 219 16.32 -11.49 6.45
C GLU A 219 15.01 -11.34 5.69
N VAL A 220 14.93 -10.33 4.81
CA VAL A 220 13.77 -10.11 3.94
C VAL A 220 13.51 -11.32 3.04
N GLY A 221 14.55 -11.91 2.46
CA GLY A 221 14.42 -13.11 1.62
C GLY A 221 13.85 -14.30 2.37
N ASN A 222 14.27 -14.53 3.61
CA ASN A 222 13.74 -15.59 4.45
C ASN A 222 12.27 -15.34 4.79
N THR A 223 11.93 -14.14 5.25
CA THR A 223 10.55 -13.78 5.62
C THR A 223 9.60 -13.90 4.43
N ILE A 224 9.98 -13.40 3.24
CA ILE A 224 9.16 -13.55 2.04
C ILE A 224 8.98 -15.03 1.69
N THR A 225 10.06 -15.82 1.77
CA THR A 225 9.99 -17.27 1.49
C THR A 225 9.03 -17.98 2.43
N GLU A 226 9.11 -17.69 3.73
CA GLU A 226 8.21 -18.23 4.74
C GLU A 226 6.75 -17.88 4.44
N ILE A 227 6.46 -16.61 4.17
CA ILE A 227 5.10 -16.14 3.81
C ILE A 227 4.58 -16.87 2.57
N LEU A 228 5.35 -16.92 1.48
CA LEU A 228 4.90 -17.54 0.24
C LEU A 228 4.67 -19.06 0.40
N ASN A 229 5.44 -19.73 1.27
CA ASN A 229 5.24 -21.15 1.56
C ASN A 229 3.87 -21.46 2.16
N TYR A 230 3.23 -20.53 2.89
CA TYR A 230 1.88 -20.72 3.43
C TYR A 230 0.80 -20.89 2.34
N PHE A 231 1.08 -20.40 1.13
CA PHE A 231 0.11 -20.40 0.04
C PHE A 231 0.29 -21.54 -0.96
N LEU A 232 1.37 -22.33 -0.85
CA LEU A 232 1.76 -23.32 -1.88
C LEU A 232 0.74 -24.46 -2.07
N ASP A 233 -0.01 -24.81 -1.03
CA ASP A 233 -1.02 -25.87 -1.12
C ASP A 233 -2.23 -25.45 -1.95
N ASP A 234 -2.57 -24.15 -1.92
CA ASP A 234 -3.72 -23.59 -2.64
C ASP A 234 -3.32 -22.96 -3.98
N TYR A 235 -2.10 -22.43 -4.09
CA TYR A 235 -1.64 -21.64 -5.23
C TYR A 235 -0.28 -22.13 -5.73
N LYS A 236 -0.12 -22.20 -7.05
CA LYS A 236 1.15 -22.55 -7.69
C LYS A 236 2.06 -21.33 -7.79
N ILE A 237 2.40 -20.72 -6.66
CA ILE A 237 3.31 -19.58 -6.62
C ILE A 237 4.75 -20.10 -6.73
N ASP A 238 5.40 -19.82 -7.85
CA ASP A 238 6.85 -19.96 -7.96
C ASP A 238 7.51 -18.70 -7.39
N PHE A 239 8.29 -18.84 -6.32
CA PHE A 239 9.04 -17.73 -5.71
C PHE A 239 9.86 -16.98 -6.75
N ARG A 240 10.57 -17.69 -7.63
CA ARG A 240 11.43 -17.05 -8.64
C ARG A 240 10.60 -16.31 -9.67
N GLY A 241 9.53 -16.93 -10.16
CA GLY A 241 8.55 -16.29 -11.03
C GLY A 241 7.97 -15.02 -10.41
N PHE A 242 7.58 -15.09 -9.14
CA PHE A 242 7.00 -13.98 -8.40
C PHE A 242 7.99 -12.83 -8.25
N ILE A 243 9.21 -13.07 -7.76
CA ILE A 243 10.20 -11.98 -7.66
C ILE A 243 10.56 -11.42 -9.04
N ASN A 244 10.61 -12.27 -10.07
CA ASN A 244 10.97 -11.86 -11.42
C ASN A 244 9.88 -11.04 -12.14
N ILE A 245 8.62 -11.00 -11.67
CA ILE A 245 7.64 -10.08 -12.27
C ILE A 245 8.03 -8.63 -11.96
N PHE A 246 8.51 -8.36 -10.75
CA PHE A 246 8.91 -7.01 -10.31
C PHE A 246 10.21 -6.53 -10.96
N SER A 247 11.07 -7.43 -11.43
CA SER A 247 12.26 -7.04 -12.20
C SER A 247 11.90 -6.46 -13.59
N LYS A 248 10.69 -6.72 -14.07
CA LYS A 248 10.16 -6.21 -15.33
C LYS A 248 9.41 -4.89 -15.17
N PHE A 249 9.15 -4.46 -13.93
CA PHE A 249 8.47 -3.20 -13.67
C PHE A 249 9.36 -2.05 -14.13
N ASN A 250 8.73 -1.04 -14.73
CA ASN A 250 9.43 0.12 -15.28
C ASN A 250 9.04 1.45 -14.63
N MET A 251 8.26 1.40 -13.55
CA MET A 251 7.72 2.57 -12.83
C MET A 251 6.61 3.30 -13.59
N ASP A 252 6.09 2.74 -14.70
CA ASP A 252 4.85 3.18 -15.34
C ASP A 252 3.67 2.39 -14.74
N PHE A 253 2.80 3.08 -14.01
CA PHE A 253 1.72 2.45 -13.26
C PHE A 253 0.76 1.66 -14.16
N ALA A 254 0.40 2.17 -15.34
CA ALA A 254 -0.54 1.47 -16.21
C ALA A 254 0.09 0.20 -16.81
N HIS A 255 1.36 0.27 -17.20
CA HIS A 255 2.13 -0.88 -17.67
C HIS A 255 2.26 -1.95 -16.57
N ASP A 256 2.78 -1.55 -15.40
CA ASP A 256 3.08 -2.45 -14.29
C ASP A 256 1.80 -3.08 -13.71
N LEU A 257 0.70 -2.32 -13.66
CA LEU A 257 -0.63 -2.83 -13.29
C LEU A 257 -1.12 -3.91 -14.24
N ASN A 258 -1.07 -3.68 -15.56
CA ASN A 258 -1.51 -4.67 -16.53
C ASN A 258 -0.61 -5.91 -16.48
N LEU A 259 0.70 -5.72 -16.42
CA LEU A 259 1.68 -6.79 -16.33
C LEU A 259 1.45 -7.68 -15.10
N PHE A 260 1.28 -7.06 -13.92
CA PHE A 260 1.02 -7.80 -12.69
C PHE A 260 -0.36 -8.45 -12.68
N THR A 261 -1.36 -7.79 -13.28
CA THR A 261 -2.72 -8.35 -13.41
C THR A 261 -2.70 -9.65 -14.22
N SER A 262 -2.08 -9.67 -15.41
CA SER A 262 -1.99 -10.89 -16.21
C SER A 262 -1.25 -11.99 -15.45
N TYR A 263 -0.15 -11.66 -14.77
CA TYR A 263 0.62 -12.62 -13.97
C TYR A 263 -0.19 -13.22 -12.81
N ILE A 264 -0.87 -12.40 -12.01
CA ILE A 264 -1.54 -12.89 -10.80
C ILE A 264 -2.79 -13.69 -11.12
N LEU A 265 -3.46 -13.42 -12.24
CA LEU A 265 -4.62 -14.18 -12.71
C LEU A 265 -4.27 -15.60 -13.19
N GLU A 266 -3.00 -15.88 -13.50
CA GLU A 266 -2.52 -17.25 -13.75
C GLU A 266 -2.37 -18.06 -12.45
N ILE A 267 -2.34 -17.37 -11.30
CA ILE A 267 -2.15 -17.97 -9.97
C ILE A 267 -3.50 -18.20 -9.28
N ILE A 268 -4.42 -17.23 -9.36
CA ILE A 268 -5.63 -17.16 -8.50
C ILE A 268 -6.92 -17.74 -9.10
#